data_AF-A0A382X060-F1
#
_entry.id   AF-A0A382X060-F1
#
_cell.length_a   1.000
_cell.length_b   1.000
_cell.length_c   1.000
_cell.angle_alpha   90.00
_cell.angle_beta   90.00
_cell.angle_gamma   90.00
#
_symmetry.space_group_name_H-M   'P 1'
#
loop_
_entity.id
_entity.type
_entity.pdbx_description
1 polymer ?
#
loop_
_entity_poly.entity_id
_entity_poly.type
_entity_poly.pdbx_seq_one_letter_code
_entity_poly.pdbx_strand_id
1 'polypeptide(L)'
;QGTTIEWLMKRVGLIVETREEIEYEMALARRQAIRCLVDNLEDTDSKGTLSHGTFEILHKRLLERRETNDKRIAEMLAHTPSLNNIELELHTNQLRALEKQVYRDLEKEGDIDYDSMESLVRDVAEHDRPDKDTP
;
A
#
# COMPACT_ATOMS: atom_id res chain seq x y z
N GLN A 1 12.23 -12.60 -14.23
CA GLN A 1 13.09 -12.86 -13.05
C GLN A 1 13.93 -11.62 -12.67
N GLY A 2 13.39 -10.39 -12.70
CA GLY A 2 14.19 -9.17 -12.46
C GLY A 2 13.57 -8.12 -11.52
N THR A 3 12.32 -8.29 -11.10
CA THR A 3 11.51 -7.21 -10.49
C THR A 3 11.89 -6.88 -9.04
N THR A 4 12.15 -7.89 -8.20
CA THR A 4 12.43 -7.68 -6.76
C THR A 4 13.74 -6.93 -6.50
N ILE A 5 14.79 -7.19 -7.30
CA ILE A 5 16.08 -6.50 -7.17
C ILE A 5 16.00 -5.09 -7.74
N GLU A 6 15.28 -4.89 -8.84
CA GLU A 6 15.10 -3.57 -9.45
C GLU A 6 14.35 -2.61 -8.53
N TRP A 7 13.29 -3.07 -7.86
CA TRP A 7 12.56 -2.27 -6.87
C TRP A 7 13.46 -1.84 -5.69
N LEU A 8 14.24 -2.77 -5.13
CA LEU A 8 15.19 -2.47 -4.06
C LEU A 8 16.24 -1.45 -4.53
N MET A 9 16.75 -1.61 -5.74
CA MET A 9 17.72 -0.70 -6.34
C MET A 9 17.14 0.70 -6.59
N LYS A 10 15.88 0.83 -7.01
CA LYS A 10 15.20 2.13 -7.10
C LYS A 10 15.08 2.80 -5.73
N ARG A 11 14.64 2.05 -4.71
CA ARG A 11 14.49 2.54 -3.34
C ARG A 11 15.80 3.05 -2.70
N VAL A 12 16.94 2.44 -3.03
CA VAL A 12 18.26 2.90 -2.55
C VAL A 12 18.96 3.87 -3.50
N GLY A 13 18.28 4.35 -4.54
CA GLY A 13 18.80 5.32 -5.51
C GLY A 13 19.86 4.77 -6.46
N LEU A 14 19.97 3.44 -6.58
CA LEU A 14 20.89 2.77 -7.49
C LEU A 14 20.37 2.72 -8.93
N ILE A 15 19.05 2.82 -9.13
CA ILE A 15 18.41 2.95 -10.45
C ILE A 15 17.51 4.19 -10.42
N VAL A 16 17.53 4.95 -11.52
CA VAL A 16 16.70 6.14 -11.69
C VAL A 16 15.26 5.72 -12.02
N GLU A 17 14.31 6.18 -11.21
CA GLU A 17 12.89 6.03 -11.48
C GLU A 17 12.50 6.80 -12.74
N THR A 18 11.59 6.22 -13.53
CA THR A 18 11.03 6.94 -14.67
C THR A 18 10.14 8.08 -14.17
N ARG A 19 9.94 9.10 -15.01
CA ARG A 19 9.01 10.19 -14.69
C ARG A 19 7.61 9.68 -14.36
N GLU A 20 7.15 8.65 -15.06
CA GLU A 20 5.83 8.04 -14.87
C GLU A 20 5.72 7.33 -13.50
N GLU A 21 6.79 6.66 -13.07
CA GLU A 21 6.90 6.04 -11.74
C GLU A 21 6.85 7.09 -10.63
N ILE A 22 7.65 8.16 -10.73
CA ILE A 22 7.64 9.26 -9.75
C ILE A 22 6.25 9.92 -9.69
N GLU A 23 5.62 10.16 -10.84
CA GLU A 23 4.27 10.72 -10.89
C GLU A 23 3.23 9.79 -10.24
N TYR A 24 3.41 8.48 -10.37
CA TYR A 24 2.54 7.46 -9.79
C TYR A 24 2.69 7.41 -8.27
N GLU A 25 3.92 7.40 -7.76
CA GLU A 25 4.20 7.47 -6.33
C GLU A 25 3.63 8.74 -5.68
N MET A 26 3.80 9.89 -6.34
CA MET A 26 3.18 11.14 -5.89
C MET A 26 1.65 11.05 -5.85
N ALA A 27 1.02 10.36 -6.81
CA ALA A 27 -0.41 10.14 -6.81
C ALA A 27 -0.86 9.22 -5.66
N LEU A 28 -0.10 8.17 -5.34
CA LEU A 28 -0.34 7.32 -4.17
C LEU A 28 -0.18 8.10 -2.85
N ALA A 29 0.86 8.91 -2.72
CA ALA A 29 1.07 9.76 -1.55
C ALA A 29 -0.06 10.77 -1.36
N ARG A 30 -0.56 11.38 -2.45
CA ARG A 30 -1.75 12.25 -2.41
C ARG A 30 -2.99 11.50 -1.94
N ARG A 31 -3.21 10.27 -2.44
CA ARG A 31 -4.34 9.43 -2.02
C ARG A 31 -4.30 9.17 -0.52
N GLN A 32 -3.14 8.82 0.02
CA GLN A 32 -2.94 8.59 1.45
C GLN A 32 -3.15 9.87 2.26
N ALA A 33 -2.62 11.02 1.81
CA ALA A 33 -2.83 12.29 2.49
C ALA A 33 -4.31 12.69 2.53
N ILE A 34 -5.04 12.52 1.42
CA ILE A 34 -6.48 12.83 1.36
C ILE A 34 -7.26 11.92 2.32
N ARG A 35 -6.94 10.62 2.39
CA ARG A 35 -7.54 9.70 3.37
C ARG A 35 -7.35 10.22 4.80
N CYS A 36 -6.12 10.50 5.21
CA CYS A 36 -5.85 10.99 6.56
C CYS A 36 -6.58 12.32 6.87
N LEU A 37 -6.72 13.20 5.87
CA LEU A 37 -7.47 14.45 6.02
C LEU A 37 -8.98 14.22 6.20
N VAL A 38 -9.56 13.25 5.49
CA VAL A 38 -10.97 12.86 5.63
C VAL A 38 -11.19 12.26 7.01
N ASP A 39 -10.39 11.27 7.41
CA ASP A 39 -10.50 10.58 8.71
C ASP A 39 -10.45 11.61 9.86
N ASN A 40 -9.51 12.56 9.80
CA ASN A 40 -9.39 13.61 10.81
C ASN A 40 -10.57 14.60 10.79
N LEU A 41 -11.12 14.92 9.62
CA LEU A 41 -12.28 15.81 9.51
C LEU A 41 -13.54 15.17 10.10
N GLU A 42 -13.77 13.89 9.82
CA GLU A 42 -14.88 13.11 10.39
C GLU A 42 -14.75 12.99 11.91
N ASP A 43 -13.55 12.73 12.43
CA ASP A 43 -13.28 12.72 13.87
C ASP A 43 -13.57 14.10 14.52
N THR A 44 -13.16 15.18 13.86
CA THR A 44 -13.37 16.58 14.32
C THR A 44 -14.87 16.93 14.38
N ASP A 45 -15.66 16.50 13.39
CA ASP A 45 -17.12 16.66 13.36
C ASP A 45 -17.80 15.84 14.47
N SER A 46 -17.39 14.58 14.66
CA SER A 46 -17.92 13.71 15.70
C SER A 46 -17.74 14.28 17.12
N LYS A 47 -16.67 15.06 17.32
CA LYS A 47 -16.37 15.76 18.57
C LYS A 47 -17.14 17.07 18.75
N GLY A 48 -17.93 17.50 17.76
CA GLY A 48 -18.66 18.77 17.80
C GLY A 48 -17.77 20.00 17.76
N THR A 49 -16.52 19.87 17.31
CA THR A 49 -15.53 20.96 17.33
C THR A 49 -15.63 21.89 16.12
N LEU A 50 -16.45 21.54 15.14
CA LEU A 50 -16.68 22.31 13.93
C LEU A 50 -18.19 22.35 13.63
N SER A 51 -18.70 23.41 12.98
CA SER A 51 -20.12 23.49 12.64
C SER A 51 -20.47 22.56 11.48
N HIS A 52 -21.62 21.89 11.54
CA HIS A 52 -22.03 20.92 10.52
C HIS A 52 -21.95 21.44 9.07
N GLY A 53 -22.36 22.70 8.83
CA GLY A 53 -22.24 23.30 7.49
C GLY A 53 -20.78 23.49 7.01
N THR A 54 -19.85 23.73 7.94
CA THR A 54 -18.41 23.76 7.60
C THR A 54 -17.90 22.36 7.27
N PHE A 55 -18.36 21.34 8.00
CA PHE A 55 -18.01 19.95 7.74
C PHE A 55 -18.42 19.57 6.32
N GLU A 56 -19.68 19.77 5.95
CA GLU A 56 -20.19 19.39 4.63
C GLU A 56 -19.38 20.02 3.48
N ILE A 57 -19.04 21.31 3.60
CA ILE A 57 -18.25 22.03 2.58
C ILE A 57 -16.85 21.43 2.44
N LEU A 58 -16.15 21.21 3.56
CA LEU A 58 -14.79 20.68 3.55
C LEU A 58 -14.75 19.22 3.11
N HIS A 59 -15.70 18.41 3.61
CA HIS A 59 -15.82 17.00 3.31
C HIS A 59 -16.07 16.79 1.82
N LYS A 60 -17.03 17.52 1.23
CA LYS A 60 -17.29 17.48 -0.21
C LYS A 60 -16.05 17.79 -1.04
N ARG A 61 -15.30 18.85 -0.69
CA ARG A 61 -14.05 19.22 -1.39
C ARG A 61 -12.98 18.14 -1.29
N LEU A 62 -12.86 17.47 -0.15
CA LEU A 62 -11.92 16.36 0.02
C LEU A 62 -12.32 15.14 -0.82
N LEU A 63 -13.61 14.83 -0.90
CA LEU A 63 -14.12 13.76 -1.75
C LEU A 63 -13.89 14.04 -3.25
N GLU A 64 -14.13 15.27 -3.71
CA GLU A 64 -13.85 15.68 -5.09
C GLU A 64 -12.35 15.57 -5.43
N ARG A 65 -11.48 15.96 -4.49
CA ARG A 65 -10.02 15.79 -4.61
C ARG A 65 -9.62 14.31 -4.68
N ARG A 66 -10.25 13.47 -3.85
CA ARG A 66 -10.04 12.02 -3.87
C ARG A 66 -10.41 11.44 -5.22
N GLU A 67 -11.61 11.74 -5.72
CA GLU A 67 -12.12 11.23 -6.99
C GLU A 67 -11.21 11.65 -8.15
N THR A 68 -10.76 12.91 -8.18
CA THR A 68 -9.82 13.42 -9.19
C THR A 68 -8.50 12.64 -9.17
N ASN A 69 -7.97 12.36 -7.98
CA ASN A 69 -6.72 11.63 -7.85
C ASN A 69 -6.88 10.13 -8.18
N ASP A 70 -8.00 9.52 -7.81
CA ASP A 70 -8.32 8.13 -8.15
C ASP A 70 -8.47 7.95 -9.67
N LYS A 71 -9.11 8.90 -10.38
CA LYS A 71 -9.16 8.92 -11.85
C LYS A 71 -7.76 9.02 -12.47
N ARG A 72 -6.92 9.92 -11.97
CA ARG A 72 -5.53 10.05 -12.43
C ARG A 72 -4.77 8.74 -12.27
N ILE A 73 -4.87 8.08 -11.11
CA ILE A 73 -4.22 6.78 -10.86
C ILE A 73 -4.72 5.73 -11.86
N ALA A 74 -6.04 5.64 -12.06
CA ALA A 74 -6.61 4.68 -13.01
C ALA A 74 -6.13 4.92 -14.46
N GLU A 75 -6.06 6.18 -14.89
CA GLU A 75 -5.52 6.54 -16.21
C GLU A 75 -4.04 6.15 -16.35
N MET A 76 -3.22 6.41 -15.33
CA MET A 76 -1.80 6.03 -15.34
C MET A 76 -1.62 4.52 -15.46
N LEU A 77 -2.39 3.74 -14.69
CA LEU A 77 -2.36 2.27 -14.73
C LEU A 77 -2.87 1.69 -16.06
N ALA A 78 -3.85 2.35 -16.68
CA ALA A 78 -4.38 1.95 -17.97
C ALA A 78 -3.38 2.19 -19.13
N HIS A 79 -2.59 3.26 -19.05
CA HIS A 79 -1.69 3.66 -20.13
C HIS A 79 -0.24 3.20 -19.96
N THR A 80 0.17 2.85 -18.74
CA THR A 80 1.54 2.42 -18.45
C THR A 80 1.54 1.04 -17.77
N PRO A 81 1.60 -0.07 -18.54
CA PRO A 81 1.53 -1.43 -18.00
C PRO A 81 2.59 -1.77 -16.95
N SER A 82 3.77 -1.13 -16.98
CA SER A 82 4.81 -1.32 -15.96
C SER A 82 4.38 -0.85 -14.57
N LEU A 83 3.49 0.16 -14.47
CA LEU A 83 2.96 0.63 -13.19
C LEU A 83 2.06 -0.43 -12.54
N ASN A 84 1.34 -1.25 -13.31
CA ASN A 84 0.53 -2.34 -12.75
C ASN A 84 1.39 -3.38 -12.03
N ASN A 85 2.58 -3.68 -12.57
CA ASN A 85 3.51 -4.60 -11.91
C ASN A 85 4.04 -4.01 -10.60
N ILE A 86 4.32 -2.70 -10.58
CA ILE A 86 4.76 -1.99 -9.38
C ILE A 86 3.65 -1.98 -8.31
N GLU A 87 2.41 -1.69 -8.70
CA GLU A 87 1.26 -1.69 -7.78
C GLU A 87 1.03 -3.09 -7.19
N LEU A 88 1.08 -4.13 -8.04
CA LEU A 88 0.93 -5.51 -7.61
C LEU A 88 2.04 -5.93 -6.64
N GLU A 89 3.30 -5.59 -6.95
CA GLU A 89 4.44 -5.91 -6.10
C GLU A 89 4.37 -5.18 -4.76
N LEU A 90 4.03 -3.89 -4.77
CA LEU A 90 3.86 -3.09 -3.55
C LEU A 90 2.82 -3.70 -2.62
N HIS A 91 1.62 -4.02 -3.15
CA HIS A 91 0.54 -4.58 -2.34
C HIS A 91 0.82 -6.03 -1.92
N THR A 92 1.46 -6.83 -2.75
CA THR A 92 1.88 -8.19 -2.38
C THR A 92 2.87 -8.15 -1.22
N ASN A 93 3.86 -7.25 -1.26
CA ASN A 93 4.83 -7.08 -0.19
C ASN A 93 4.20 -6.61 1.11
N GLN A 94 3.23 -5.69 1.04
CA GLN A 94 2.46 -5.23 2.20
C GLN A 94 1.65 -6.36 2.84
N LEU A 95 0.93 -7.15 2.03
CA LEU A 95 0.14 -8.28 2.50
C LEU A 95 1.02 -9.34 3.17
N ARG A 96 2.17 -9.68 2.57
CA ARG A 96 3.13 -10.61 3.16
C ARG A 96 3.68 -10.09 4.50
N ALA A 97 4.00 -8.80 4.59
CA ALA A 97 4.47 -8.21 5.84
C ALA A 97 3.40 -8.27 6.93
N LEU A 98 2.13 -8.01 6.57
CA LEU A 98 1.00 -8.14 7.47
C LEU A 98 0.78 -9.59 7.92
N GLU A 99 0.82 -10.55 7.01
CA GLU A 99 0.67 -11.97 7.33
C GLU A 99 1.74 -12.45 8.33
N LYS A 100 3.00 -12.08 8.10
CA LYS A 100 4.09 -12.37 9.04
C LYS A 100 3.87 -11.72 10.40
N GLN A 101 3.29 -10.52 10.43
CA GLN A 101 2.96 -9.84 11.68
C GLN A 101 1.86 -10.58 12.44
N VAL A 102 0.82 -11.04 11.74
CA VAL A 102 -0.28 -11.82 12.33
C VAL A 102 0.25 -13.10 12.98
N TYR A 103 1.11 -13.88 12.32
CA TYR A 103 1.69 -15.08 12.94
C TYR A 103 2.51 -14.77 14.20
N ARG A 104 3.23 -13.65 14.23
CA ARG A 104 3.98 -13.21 15.41
C ARG A 104 3.07 -12.78 16.55
N ASP A 105 1.90 -12.23 16.25
CA ASP A 105 0.95 -11.81 17.28
C ASP A 105 0.22 -13.02 17.88
N LEU A 106 -0.11 -14.03 17.07
CA LEU A 106 -0.66 -15.31 17.55
C LEU A 106 0.29 -16.05 18.51
N GLU A 107 1.60 -16.02 18.24
CA GLU A 107 2.60 -16.58 19.14
C GLU A 107 2.63 -15.84 20.49
N LYS A 108 2.61 -14.50 20.46
CA LYS A 108 2.57 -13.69 21.68
C LYS A 108 1.30 -13.92 22.51
N GLU A 109 0.18 -14.19 21.85
CA GLU A 109 -1.10 -14.48 22.50
C GLU A 109 -1.15 -15.91 23.06
N GLY A 110 -0.20 -16.78 22.67
CA GLY A 110 -0.10 -18.16 23.12
C GLY A 110 -0.97 -19.13 22.31
N ASP A 111 -1.53 -18.69 21.18
CA ASP A 111 -2.37 -19.51 20.30
C ASP A 111 -1.55 -20.53 19.49
N ILE A 112 -0.28 -20.21 19.21
CA ILE A 112 0.68 -21.09 18.56
C ILE A 112 2.02 -21.05 19.30
N ASP A 113 2.75 -22.17 19.26
CA ASP A 113 4.13 -22.21 19.75
C ASP A 113 5.10 -21.52 18.77
N TYR A 114 6.30 -21.21 19.27
CA TYR A 114 7.34 -20.54 18.50
C TYR A 114 7.77 -21.30 17.24
N ASP A 115 7.88 -22.63 17.31
CA ASP A 115 8.34 -23.45 16.18
C ASP A 115 7.29 -23.46 15.06
N SER A 116 6.00 -23.54 15.44
CA SER A 116 4.87 -23.40 14.53
C SER A 116 4.84 -22.01 13.86
N MET A 117 5.03 -20.94 14.63
CA MET A 117 5.12 -19.57 14.11
C MET A 117 6.29 -19.39 13.13
N GLU A 118 7.48 -19.89 13.47
CA GLU A 118 8.67 -19.77 12.64
C GLU A 118 8.48 -20.52 11.30
N SER A 119 7.84 -21.69 11.32
CA SER A 119 7.50 -22.42 10.09
C SER A 119 6.57 -21.61 9.20
N LEU A 120 5.50 -21.04 9.76
CA LEU A 120 4.53 -20.24 8.99
C LEU A 120 5.17 -18.98 8.40
N VAL A 121 5.99 -18.26 9.16
CA VAL A 121 6.72 -17.08 8.66
C VAL A 121 7.69 -17.44 7.53
N ARG A 122 8.32 -18.62 7.60
CA ARG A 122 9.20 -19.14 6.55
C ARG A 122 8.41 -19.47 5.28
N ASP A 123 7.25 -20.11 5.39
CA ASP A 123 6.41 -20.46 4.24
C ASP A 123 5.98 -19.20 3.45
N VAL A 124 5.64 -18.10 4.14
CA VAL A 124 5.34 -16.80 3.51
C VAL A 124 6.54 -16.22 2.75
N ALA A 125 7.76 -16.50 3.21
CA ALA A 125 8.99 -16.08 2.53
C ALA A 125 9.35 -17.01 1.36
N GLU A 126 9.01 -18.30 1.44
CA GLU A 126 9.33 -19.30 0.41
C GLU A 126 8.38 -19.26 -0.79
N HIS A 127 7.11 -18.89 -0.59
CA HIS A 127 6.14 -18.59 -1.66
C HIS A 127 6.53 -17.39 -2.56
N ASP A 128 7.69 -16.76 -2.33
CA ASP A 128 8.27 -15.72 -3.18
C ASP A 128 9.30 -16.26 -4.19
N ARG A 129 9.73 -17.52 -4.04
CA ARG A 129 10.67 -18.11 -4.99
C ARG A 129 9.89 -18.52 -6.24
N PRO A 130 10.29 -18.09 -7.46
CA PRO A 130 9.71 -18.65 -8.66
C PRO A 130 9.93 -20.17 -8.63
N ASP A 131 8.88 -20.94 -8.93
CA ASP A 131 8.94 -22.40 -9.04
C ASP A 131 10.23 -22.80 -9.78
N LYS A 132 11.21 -23.26 -9.01
CA LYS A 132 12.22 -24.17 -9.54
C LYS A 132 11.54 -25.51 -9.52
N ASP A 133 10.73 -25.78 -10.54
CA ASP A 133 10.47 -27.12 -11.07
C ASP A 133 9.33 -27.03 -12.08
N THR A 134 9.71 -26.85 -13.34
CA THR A 134 8.96 -27.48 -14.43
C THR A 134 10.01 -28.11 -15.35
N PRO A 135 10.04 -29.46 -15.49
CA PRO A 135 11.00 -30.16 -16.34
C PRO A 135 10.86 -29.78 -17.82
#